data_AF-A0A536D585-F1
#
_entry.id   AF-A0A536D585-F1
#
_cell.length_a   1.000
_cell.length_b   1.000
_cell.length_c   1.000
_cell.angle_alpha   90.00
_cell.angle_beta   90.00
_cell.angle_gamma   90.00
#
_symmetry.space_group_name_H-M   'P 1'
#
loop_
_entity.id
_entity.type
_entity.pdbx_description
1 polymer ?
#
loop_
_entity_poly.entity_id
_entity_poly.type
_entity_poly.pdbx_seq_one_letter_code
_entity_poly.pdbx_strand_id
1 'polypeptide(L)'
;MKRTTISLPEDLAGILEREARRRRTSVSEVVRIALASHFELDKPRELPFANLYSSGHTQDAANLEELLATEWGPALEADAYGRDR
;
A
#
# COMPACT_ATOMS: atom_id res chain seq x y z
N MET A 1 12.91 12.64 -14.40
CA MET A 1 11.56 12.92 -14.97
C MET A 1 11.48 12.41 -16.40
N LYS A 2 10.35 11.84 -16.82
CA LYS A 2 10.04 11.50 -18.23
C LYS A 2 9.28 12.68 -18.87
N ARG A 3 9.63 13.03 -20.11
CA ARG A 3 8.94 14.08 -20.88
C ARG A 3 7.85 13.45 -21.76
N THR A 4 6.64 13.97 -21.64
CA THR A 4 5.48 13.56 -22.43
C THR A 4 4.86 14.79 -23.08
N THR A 5 4.62 14.76 -24.39
CA THR A 5 3.89 15.80 -25.11
C THR A 5 2.42 15.38 -25.19
N ILE A 6 1.51 16.27 -24.80
CA ILE A 6 0.06 16.04 -24.83
C ILE A 6 -0.61 17.24 -25.51
N SER A 7 -1.66 16.97 -26.29
CA SER A 7 -2.53 18.03 -26.82
C SER A 7 -3.59 18.37 -25.77
N LEU A 8 -3.81 19.66 -25.53
CA LEU A 8 -4.80 20.16 -24.58
C LEU A 8 -5.79 21.08 -25.30
N PRO A 9 -7.05 21.15 -24.84
CA PRO A 9 -7.96 22.23 -25.21
C PRO A 9 -7.35 23.61 -24.91
N GLU A 10 -7.61 24.58 -25.79
CA GLU A 10 -7.03 25.94 -25.70
C GLU A 10 -7.44 26.68 -24.42
N ASP A 11 -8.70 26.50 -24.00
CA ASP A 11 -9.24 27.05 -22.76
C ASP A 11 -8.49 26.51 -21.52
N LEU A 12 -8.22 25.20 -21.50
CA LEU A 12 -7.47 24.55 -20.43
C LEU A 12 -6.01 25.03 -20.40
N ALA A 13 -5.37 25.19 -21.56
CA ALA A 13 -4.03 25.75 -21.66
C ALA A 13 -3.98 27.18 -21.07
N GLY A 14 -4.96 28.01 -21.42
CA GLY A 14 -5.08 29.38 -20.89
C GLY A 14 -5.32 29.42 -19.37
N ILE A 15 -6.04 28.46 -18.81
CA ILE A 15 -6.21 28.34 -17.35
C ILE A 15 -4.89 27.97 -16.68
N LEU A 16 -4.15 26.99 -17.22
CA LEU A 16 -2.87 26.55 -16.67
C LEU A 16 -1.82 27.66 -16.67
N GLU A 17 -1.73 28.45 -17.74
CA GLU A 17 -0.83 29.60 -17.80
C GLU A 17 -1.17 30.66 -16.76
N ARG A 18 -2.45 30.97 -16.59
CA ARG A 18 -2.93 31.94 -15.60
C ARG A 18 -2.57 31.50 -14.19
N GLU A 19 -2.77 30.22 -13.89
CA GLU A 19 -2.46 29.67 -12.57
C GLU A 19 -0.95 29.64 -12.32
N ALA A 20 -0.14 29.31 -13.33
CA ALA A 20 1.31 29.39 -13.26
C ALA A 20 1.79 30.82 -12.93
N ARG A 21 1.25 31.83 -13.61
CA ARG A 21 1.53 33.25 -13.32
C ARG A 21 1.09 33.65 -11.91
N ARG A 22 -0.12 33.25 -11.50
CA ARG A 22 -0.67 33.53 -10.17
C ARG A 22 0.21 32.96 -9.04
N ARG A 23 0.72 31.74 -9.22
CA ARG A 23 1.59 31.05 -8.25
C ARG A 23 3.08 31.38 -8.42
N ARG A 24 3.45 32.22 -9.39
CA ARG A 24 4.84 32.53 -9.75
C ARG A 24 5.68 31.27 -9.99
N THR A 25 5.10 30.28 -10.65
CA THR A 25 5.74 28.99 -10.97
C THR A 25 5.58 28.65 -12.45
N SER A 26 6.17 27.54 -12.88
CA SER A 26 6.05 27.06 -14.27
C SER A 26 4.73 26.31 -14.50
N VAL A 27 4.23 26.33 -15.74
CA VAL A 27 3.08 25.51 -16.17
C VAL A 27 3.32 24.03 -15.86
N SER A 28 4.53 23.53 -16.13
CA SER A 28 4.90 22.15 -15.86
C SER A 28 4.80 21.77 -14.38
N GLU A 29 5.06 22.71 -13.45
CA GLU A 29 4.91 22.49 -12.01
C GLU A 29 3.43 22.43 -11.62
N VAL A 30 2.60 23.35 -12.14
CA VAL A 30 1.15 23.33 -11.92
C VAL A 30 0.56 22.01 -12.40
N VAL A 31 0.94 21.55 -13.60
CA VAL A 31 0.48 20.27 -14.16
C VAL A 31 0.97 19.09 -13.32
N ARG A 32 2.23 19.08 -12.88
CA ARG A 32 2.75 18.03 -11.99
C ARG A 32 1.93 17.91 -10.71
N ILE A 33 1.70 19.02 -10.02
CA ILE A 33 0.93 19.04 -8.78
C ILE A 33 -0.51 18.59 -9.04
N ALA A 34 -1.15 19.12 -10.08
CA ALA A 34 -2.52 18.74 -10.43
C ALA A 34 -2.65 17.23 -10.72
N LEU A 35 -1.72 16.65 -11.48
CA LEU A 35 -1.71 15.22 -11.76
C LEU A 35 -1.37 14.38 -10.53
N ALA A 36 -0.40 14.80 -9.71
CA ALA A 36 -0.06 14.12 -8.47
C ALA A 36 -1.26 14.07 -7.51
N SER A 37 -1.97 15.19 -7.35
CA SER A 37 -3.18 15.27 -6.55
C SER A 37 -4.34 14.47 -7.16
N HIS A 38 -4.53 14.50 -8.49
CA HIS A 38 -5.59 13.75 -9.17
C HIS A 38 -5.41 12.24 -9.05
N PHE A 39 -4.18 11.76 -9.13
CA PHE A 39 -3.83 10.34 -8.94
C PHE A 39 -3.52 9.99 -7.49
N GLU A 40 -3.74 10.92 -6.55
CA GLU A 40 -3.47 10.76 -5.12
C GLU A 40 -2.05 10.24 -4.80
N LEU A 41 -1.07 10.60 -5.62
CA LEU A 41 0.32 10.15 -5.46
C LEU A 41 1.00 10.70 -4.21
N ASP A 42 0.42 11.74 -3.61
CA ASP A 42 0.89 12.35 -2.35
C ASP A 42 0.36 11.63 -1.11
N LYS A 43 -0.59 10.68 -1.26
CA LYS A 43 -1.09 9.86 -0.15
C LYS A 43 -0.23 8.59 -0.03
N PRO A 44 0.15 8.16 1.19
CA PRO A 44 0.68 6.83 1.37
C PRO A 44 -0.36 5.83 0.85
N ARG A 45 0.00 5.08 -0.19
CA ARG A 45 -0.87 4.05 -0.74
C ARG A 45 -1.19 3.04 0.36
N GLU A 46 -2.47 2.86 0.66
CA GLU A 46 -2.90 1.72 1.46
C GLU A 46 -2.54 0.46 0.68
N LEU A 47 -1.51 -0.25 1.17
CA LEU A 47 -1.12 -1.51 0.58
C LEU A 47 -2.20 -2.53 0.99
N PRO A 48 -2.85 -3.21 0.03
CA PRO A 48 -3.89 -4.20 0.35
C PRO A 48 -3.32 -5.40 1.12
N PHE A 49 -1.98 -5.47 1.24
CA PHE A 49 -1.26 -6.48 1.97
C PHE A 49 -0.54 -5.97 3.23
N ALA A 50 -0.69 -4.68 3.58
CA ALA A 50 -0.25 -4.22 4.89
C ALA A 50 -1.03 -4.99 5.97
N ASN A 51 -0.33 -5.56 6.95
CA ASN A 51 -0.90 -6.34 8.05
C ASN A 51 -1.61 -7.66 7.69
N LEU A 52 -1.49 -8.20 6.46
CA LEU A 52 -2.10 -9.50 6.12
C LEU A 52 -1.62 -10.66 7.00
N TYR A 53 -0.43 -10.54 7.58
CA TYR A 53 0.19 -11.52 8.47
C TYR A 53 0.37 -10.99 9.89
N SER A 54 -0.26 -9.87 10.23
CA SER A 54 -0.28 -9.39 11.61
C SER A 54 -1.29 -10.23 12.38
N SER A 55 -0.82 -11.23 13.13
CA SER A 55 -1.66 -11.96 14.08
C SER A 55 -2.07 -11.12 15.28
N GLY A 56 -1.58 -9.87 15.39
CA GLY A 56 -1.74 -9.02 16.58
C GLY A 56 -0.83 -9.44 17.74
N HIS A 57 -0.13 -10.57 17.62
CA HIS A 57 0.74 -11.11 18.64
C HIS A 57 2.19 -10.98 18.18
N THR A 58 2.95 -10.13 18.86
CA THR A 58 4.35 -9.85 18.49
C THR A 58 5.29 -11.01 18.81
N GLN A 59 4.87 -11.95 19.67
CA GLN A 59 5.72 -13.00 20.20
C GLN A 59 5.45 -14.40 19.62
N ASP A 60 4.45 -14.57 18.75
CA ASP A 60 4.11 -15.88 18.15
C ASP A 60 5.32 -16.53 17.46
N ALA A 61 6.17 -15.73 16.80
CA ALA A 61 7.37 -16.23 16.16
C ALA A 61 8.47 -16.67 17.14
N ALA A 62 8.54 -16.05 18.33
CA ALA A 62 9.52 -16.37 19.35
C ALA A 62 9.07 -17.54 20.24
N ASN A 63 7.76 -17.74 20.37
CA ASN A 63 7.15 -18.78 21.20
C ASN A 63 6.49 -19.88 20.34
N LEU A 64 6.96 -20.07 19.10
CA LEU A 64 6.33 -20.93 18.12
C LEU A 64 6.22 -22.38 18.63
N GLU A 65 7.27 -22.89 19.26
CA GLU A 65 7.33 -24.25 19.78
C GLU A 65 6.31 -24.47 20.92
N GLU A 66 6.16 -23.47 21.80
CA GLU A 66 5.19 -23.52 22.91
C GLU A 66 3.75 -23.43 22.40
N LEU A 67 3.51 -22.55 21.41
CA LEU A 67 2.21 -22.39 20.77
C LEU A 67 1.79 -23.68 20.04
N LEU A 68 2.69 -24.29 19.28
CA LEU A 68 2.42 -25.54 18.58
C LEU A 68 2.21 -26.71 19.54
N ALA A 69 2.97 -26.79 20.64
CA ALA A 69 2.77 -27.82 21.66
C ALA A 69 1.39 -27.69 22.33
N THR A 70 0.95 -26.46 22.59
CA THR A 70 -0.36 -26.18 23.20
C THR A 70 -1.51 -26.50 22.24
N GLU A 71 -1.42 -26.06 20.99
CA GLU A 71 -2.51 -26.17 20.02
C GLU A 71 -2.59 -27.57 19.38
N TRP A 72 -1.45 -28.22 19.12
CA TRP A 72 -1.40 -29.49 18.37
C TRP A 72 -0.94 -30.69 19.19
N GLY A 73 -0.40 -30.49 20.40
CA GLY A 73 -0.07 -31.58 21.33
C GLY A 73 -1.22 -32.55 21.57
N PRO A 74 -2.46 -32.07 21.86
CA PRO A 74 -3.62 -32.95 22.07
C PRO A 74 -3.99 -33.80 20.85
N ALA A 75 -3.79 -33.28 19.64
CA ALA A 75 -4.10 -33.98 18.39
C ALA A 75 -3.05 -35.05 18.06
N LEU A 76 -1.77 -34.76 18.32
CA LEU A 76 -0.67 -35.71 18.11
C LEU A 76 -0.72 -36.89 19.09
N GLU A 77 -1.17 -36.67 20.33
CA GLU A 77 -1.38 -37.72 21.32
C GLU A 77 -2.56 -38.63 20.97
N ALA A 78 -3.64 -38.06 20.42
CA ALA A 78 -4.79 -38.82 19.94
C ALA A 78 -4.45 -39.73 18.75
N ASP A 79 -3.64 -39.24 17.81
CA ASP A 79 -3.18 -40.04 16.66
C ASP A 79 -2.16 -41.12 17.06
N ALA A 80 -1.35 -40.88 18.09
CA ALA A 80 -0.39 -41.86 18.62
C ALA A 80 -1.08 -43.07 19.28
N TYR A 81 -2.25 -42.87 19.90
CA TYR A 81 -3.03 -43.93 20.54
C TYR A 81 -4.03 -44.66 19.62
N GLY A 82 -4.26 -44.16 18.39
CA GLY A 82 -5.25 -44.69 17.45
C GLY A 82 -4.79 -45.83 16.52
N ARG A 83 -3.54 -46.30 16.63
CA ARG A 83 -2.95 -47.24 15.65
C ARG A 83 -2.79 -48.70 16.12
N ASP A 84 -3.56 -49.11 17.12
CA ASP A 84 -3.68 -50.52 17.52
C ASP A 84 -5.13 -51.01 17.33
N ARG A 85 -5.49 -51.31 16.09
CA ARG A 85 -6.63 -52.17 15.73
C ARG A 85 -6.30 -52.98 14.49
#